data_AF-A0A0A9Z4F6-F1
#
_entry.id   AF-A0A0A9Z4F6-F1
#
_cell.length_a   1.000
_cell.length_b   1.000
_cell.length_c   1.000
_cell.angle_alpha   90.00
_cell.angle_beta   90.00
_cell.angle_gamma   90.00
#
_symmetry.space_group_name_H-M   'P 1'
#
loop_
_entity.id
_entity.type
_entity.pdbx_description
1 polymer ?
#
loop_
_entity_poly.entity_id
_entity_poly.type
_entity_poly.pdbx_seq_one_letter_code
_entity_poly.pdbx_strand_id
1 'polypeptide(L)'
;MRSRTNCKGTMAAQGMLNNPALFTEALSTPKEVVQDWVNLSLHSGMTFQCFHHHLVFMCEKILSKEQRRVFNALHSFQEVADFLALHLDISIPPESDYESRRIEVQYSDNDGKYFKTRVKEDVESCDILNESWFCN
;
A
#
# COMPACT_ATOMS: atom_id res chain seq x y z
N MET A 1 -18.83 5.43 -10.24
CA MET A 1 -19.07 5.11 -8.81
C MET A 1 -20.07 6.08 -8.18
N ARG A 2 -19.85 7.41 -8.23
CA ARG A 2 -20.81 8.43 -7.75
C ARG A 2 -22.25 8.24 -8.26
N SER A 3 -22.42 7.96 -9.55
CA SER A 3 -23.75 7.70 -10.16
C SER A 3 -24.46 6.46 -9.63
N ARG A 4 -23.74 5.50 -9.05
CA ARG A 4 -24.30 4.24 -8.53
C ARG A 4 -24.52 4.26 -7.03
N THR A 5 -23.74 5.04 -6.28
CA THR A 5 -23.74 5.00 -4.80
C THR A 5 -24.05 6.34 -4.15
N ASN A 6 -24.15 7.43 -4.92
CA ASN A 6 -24.32 8.80 -4.43
C ASN A 6 -23.29 9.24 -3.35
N CYS A 7 -22.14 8.56 -3.27
CA CYS A 7 -21.09 8.90 -2.30
C CYS A 7 -20.32 10.16 -2.74
N LYS A 8 -19.91 10.99 -1.77
CA LYS A 8 -19.10 12.21 -1.98
C LYS A 8 -17.61 11.93 -2.17
N GLY A 9 -17.16 10.70 -1.90
CA GLY A 9 -15.78 10.25 -2.05
C GLY A 9 -15.71 8.73 -2.12
N THR A 10 -14.57 8.21 -2.56
CA THR A 10 -14.34 6.78 -2.75
C THR A 10 -13.02 6.40 -2.11
N MET A 11 -13.00 5.29 -1.37
CA MET A 11 -11.78 4.72 -0.78
C MET A 11 -11.54 3.36 -1.41
N ALA A 12 -10.27 3.06 -1.69
CA ALA A 12 -9.85 1.74 -2.16
C ALA A 12 -8.76 1.22 -1.22
N ALA A 13 -8.95 0.03 -0.67
CA ALA A 13 -7.96 -0.64 0.17
C ALA A 13 -7.22 -1.72 -0.63
N GLN A 14 -7.86 -2.85 -0.92
CA GLN A 14 -7.22 -3.97 -1.62
C GLN A 14 -6.63 -3.59 -2.98
N GLY A 15 -7.33 -2.76 -3.76
CA GLY A 15 -6.83 -2.30 -5.06
C GLY A 15 -5.56 -1.46 -4.93
N MET A 16 -5.44 -0.67 -3.87
CA MET A 16 -4.26 0.15 -3.59
C MET A 16 -3.08 -0.70 -3.13
N LEU A 17 -3.32 -1.76 -2.34
CA LEU A 17 -2.27 -2.71 -1.94
C LEU A 17 -1.69 -3.45 -3.16
N ASN A 18 -2.56 -3.89 -4.07
CA ASN A 18 -2.15 -4.64 -5.26
C ASN A 18 -1.55 -3.75 -6.35
N ASN A 19 -1.97 -2.48 -6.42
CA ASN A 19 -1.46 -1.47 -7.33
C ASN A 19 -1.45 -0.10 -6.66
N PRO A 20 -0.32 0.36 -6.12
CA PRO A 20 -0.23 1.69 -5.50
C PRO A 20 -0.46 2.82 -6.51
N ALA A 21 -0.30 2.57 -7.81
CA ALA A 21 -0.64 3.48 -8.89
C ALA A 21 -2.11 3.41 -9.33
N LEU A 22 -3.01 2.80 -8.53
CA LEU A 22 -4.44 2.65 -8.85
C LEU A 22 -5.14 3.95 -9.24
N PHE A 23 -4.75 5.08 -8.64
CA PHE A 23 -5.34 6.39 -8.92
C PHE A 23 -4.69 7.13 -10.10
N THR A 24 -3.78 6.46 -10.80
CA THR A 24 -3.18 6.91 -12.05
C THR A 24 -3.84 6.18 -13.23
N GLU A 25 -3.36 6.42 -14.44
CA GLU A 25 -3.82 5.69 -15.65
C GLU A 25 -3.20 4.28 -15.77
N ALA A 26 -2.36 3.86 -14.82
CA ALA A 26 -1.69 2.56 -14.85
C ALA A 26 -2.61 1.40 -14.45
N LEU A 27 -2.76 0.43 -15.36
CA LEU A 27 -3.57 -0.79 -15.14
C LEU A 27 -2.92 -1.78 -14.15
N SER A 28 -1.60 -1.71 -13.99
CA SER A 28 -0.80 -2.53 -13.09
C SER A 28 0.29 -1.67 -12.45
N THR A 29 0.87 -2.15 -11.35
CA THR A 29 1.99 -1.49 -10.67
C THR A 29 3.17 -1.29 -11.64
N PRO A 30 3.54 -0.03 -11.96
CA PRO A 30 4.76 0.25 -12.72
C PRO A 30 6.00 -0.11 -11.90
N LYS A 31 7.09 -0.49 -12.56
CA LYS A 31 8.34 -0.85 -11.88
C LYS A 31 8.93 0.32 -11.08
N GLU A 32 8.70 1.54 -11.56
CA GLU A 32 9.14 2.78 -10.94
C GLU A 32 8.52 2.94 -9.54
N VAL A 33 7.26 2.54 -9.38
CA VAL A 33 6.57 2.58 -8.08
C VAL A 33 7.13 1.53 -7.10
N VAL A 34 7.59 0.38 -7.62
CA VAL A 34 8.28 -0.62 -6.79
C VAL A 34 9.65 -0.08 -6.35
N GLN A 35 10.37 0.59 -7.25
CA GLN A 35 11.63 1.27 -6.92
C GLN A 35 11.44 2.35 -5.86
N ASP A 36 10.39 3.16 -5.97
CA ASP A 36 10.04 4.19 -5.00
C ASP A 36 9.71 3.59 -3.64
N TRP A 37 8.98 2.47 -3.61
CA TRP A 37 8.69 1.74 -2.37
C TRP A 37 9.98 1.23 -1.72
N VAL A 38 10.88 0.61 -2.48
CA VAL A 38 12.17 0.13 -1.98
C VAL A 38 12.95 1.29 -1.37
N ASN A 39 13.07 2.40 -2.10
CA ASN A 39 13.73 3.59 -1.59
C ASN A 39 13.07 4.07 -0.29
N LEU A 40 11.76 4.32 -0.27
CA LEU A 40 11.06 4.81 0.92
C LEU A 40 11.24 3.88 2.13
N SER A 41 11.16 2.58 1.89
CA SER A 41 11.19 1.58 2.94
C SER A 41 12.53 1.53 3.68
N LEU A 42 13.62 1.67 2.94
CA LEU A 42 14.98 1.60 3.48
C LEU A 42 15.32 2.86 4.29
N HIS A 43 14.82 4.03 3.88
CA HIS A 43 15.00 5.29 4.65
C HIS A 43 14.11 5.38 5.89
N SER A 44 13.01 4.62 5.96
CA SER A 44 12.04 4.73 7.07
C SER A 44 12.38 3.83 8.26
N GLY A 45 13.41 2.98 8.16
CA GLY A 45 13.77 2.02 9.22
C GLY A 45 12.68 0.98 9.51
N MET A 46 11.89 0.60 8.50
CA MET A 46 10.77 -0.34 8.70
C MET A 46 11.24 -1.77 8.96
N THR A 47 10.37 -2.60 9.54
CA THR A 47 10.64 -4.02 9.71
C THR A 47 10.63 -4.76 8.38
N PHE A 48 11.44 -5.82 8.28
CA PHE A 48 11.47 -6.70 7.11
C PHE A 48 10.07 -7.24 6.74
N GLN A 49 9.28 -7.61 7.74
CA GLN A 49 7.92 -8.13 7.54
C GLN A 49 7.04 -7.10 6.81
N CYS A 50 7.06 -5.83 7.23
CA CYS A 50 6.31 -4.77 6.57
C CYS A 50 6.81 -4.55 5.13
N PHE A 51 8.13 -4.45 4.97
CA PHE A 51 8.79 -4.27 3.68
C PHE A 51 8.38 -5.33 2.65
N HIS A 52 8.52 -6.61 3.04
CA HIS A 52 8.27 -7.73 2.15
C HIS A 52 6.78 -7.94 1.90
N HIS A 53 5.93 -7.78 2.92
CA HIS A 53 4.48 -7.93 2.77
C HIS A 53 3.88 -7.00 1.72
N HIS A 54 4.29 -5.73 1.71
CA HIS A 54 3.84 -4.79 0.68
C HIS A 54 4.33 -5.17 -0.71
N LEU A 55 5.59 -5.59 -0.85
CA LEU A 55 6.13 -6.06 -2.13
C LEU A 55 5.40 -7.28 -2.67
N VAL A 56 5.00 -8.23 -1.81
CA VAL A 56 4.23 -9.42 -2.22
C VAL A 56 2.92 -9.03 -2.90
N PHE A 57 2.23 -8.01 -2.40
CA PHE A 57 1.00 -7.50 -3.05
C PHE A 57 1.29 -6.68 -4.29
N MET A 58 2.26 -5.76 -4.23
CA MET A 58 2.61 -4.89 -5.36
C MET A 58 3.05 -5.69 -6.59
N CYS A 59 3.79 -6.78 -6.37
CA CYS A 59 4.35 -7.62 -7.41
C CYS A 59 3.41 -8.77 -7.84
N GLU A 60 2.19 -8.87 -7.27
CA GLU A 60 1.27 -10.00 -7.51
C GLU A 60 0.92 -10.18 -8.99
N LYS A 61 0.77 -9.07 -9.72
CA LYS A 61 0.45 -9.04 -11.16
C LYS A 61 1.67 -8.88 -12.07
N ILE A 62 2.84 -8.58 -11.50
CA ILE A 62 4.09 -8.39 -12.23
C ILE A 62 4.83 -9.72 -12.37
N LEU A 63 4.85 -10.52 -11.30
CA LEU A 63 5.57 -11.79 -11.25
C LEU A 63 4.70 -12.97 -11.68
N SER A 64 5.31 -13.94 -12.36
CA SER A 64 4.68 -15.22 -12.67
C SER A 64 4.37 -16.03 -11.40
N LYS A 65 3.54 -17.06 -11.52
CA LYS A 65 3.17 -17.93 -10.38
C LYS A 65 4.38 -18.59 -9.72
N GLU A 66 5.36 -19.02 -10.51
CA GLU A 66 6.58 -19.67 -10.00
C GLU A 66 7.48 -18.66 -9.28
N GLN A 67 7.69 -17.49 -9.88
CA GLN A 67 8.42 -16.38 -9.28
C GLN A 67 7.82 -15.96 -7.96
N ARG A 68 6.48 -15.84 -7.87
CA ARG A 68 5.80 -15.53 -6.60
C ARG A 68 6.05 -16.57 -5.52
N ARG A 69 6.11 -17.87 -5.88
CA ARG A 69 6.41 -18.92 -4.90
C ARG A 69 7.80 -18.75 -4.31
N VAL A 70 8.79 -18.42 -5.14
CA VAL A 70 10.16 -18.15 -4.70
C VAL A 70 10.20 -16.85 -3.88
N PHE A 71 9.58 -15.79 -4.40
CA PHE A 71 9.57 -14.47 -3.77
C PHE A 71 8.95 -14.47 -2.38
N ASN A 72 7.85 -15.20 -2.18
CA ASN A 72 7.17 -15.29 -0.89
C ASN A 72 7.96 -16.11 0.15
N ALA A 73 8.93 -16.92 -0.28
CA ALA A 73 9.77 -17.73 0.60
C ALA A 73 11.05 -17.00 1.04
N LEU A 74 11.28 -15.75 0.60
CA LEU A 74 12.45 -14.96 0.99
C LEU A 74 12.30 -14.44 2.42
N HIS A 75 13.41 -14.35 3.15
CA HIS A 75 13.41 -14.05 4.59
C HIS A 75 14.38 -12.94 5.00
N SER A 76 15.13 -12.38 4.05
CA SER A 76 16.07 -11.28 4.30
C SER A 76 15.94 -10.15 3.28
N PHE A 77 16.34 -8.95 3.67
CA PHE A 77 16.39 -7.79 2.78
C PHE A 77 17.28 -8.05 1.55
N GLN A 78 18.44 -8.69 1.76
CA GLN A 78 19.40 -8.97 0.68
C GLN A 78 18.82 -9.96 -0.35
N GLU A 79 18.14 -11.02 0.08
CA GLU A 79 17.53 -11.97 -0.86
C GLU A 79 16.43 -11.31 -1.70
N VAL A 80 15.59 -10.49 -1.06
CA VAL A 80 14.55 -9.72 -1.76
C VAL A 80 15.21 -8.73 -2.72
N ALA A 81 16.29 -8.09 -2.28
CA ALA A 81 17.06 -7.15 -3.07
C ALA A 81 17.60 -7.77 -4.37
N ASP A 82 18.31 -8.89 -4.23
CA ASP A 82 18.88 -9.64 -5.34
C ASP A 82 17.79 -10.15 -6.30
N PHE A 83 16.65 -10.59 -5.74
CA PHE A 83 15.53 -11.05 -6.55
C PHE A 83 14.92 -9.92 -7.40
N LEU A 84 14.71 -8.74 -6.81
CA LEU A 84 14.15 -7.57 -7.48
C LEU A 84 15.10 -7.04 -8.56
N ALA A 85 16.41 -7.01 -8.29
CA ALA A 85 17.42 -6.63 -9.28
C ALA A 85 17.42 -7.60 -10.48
N LEU A 86 17.36 -8.91 -10.23
CA LEU A 86 17.39 -9.93 -11.28
C LEU A 86 16.14 -9.94 -12.17
N HIS A 87 14.96 -9.72 -11.59
CA HIS A 87 13.68 -9.92 -12.30
C HIS A 87 13.01 -8.63 -12.75
N LEU A 88 13.23 -7.52 -12.06
CA LEU A 88 12.52 -6.25 -12.28
C LEU A 88 13.45 -5.08 -12.62
N ASP A 89 14.78 -5.32 -12.69
CA ASP A 89 15.78 -4.28 -12.98
C ASP A 89 15.71 -3.11 -11.98
N ILE A 90 15.49 -3.45 -10.70
CA ILE A 90 15.40 -2.49 -9.59
C ILE A 90 16.78 -2.34 -8.96
N SER A 91 17.24 -1.09 -8.85
CA SER A 91 18.52 -0.74 -8.23
C SER A 91 18.33 -0.47 -6.75
N ILE A 92 19.20 -1.03 -5.93
CA ILE A 92 19.12 -0.83 -4.48
C ILE A 92 20.23 0.11 -4.06
N PRO A 93 19.92 1.22 -3.39
CA PRO A 93 20.93 2.19 -2.99
C PRO A 93 21.99 1.52 -2.09
N PRO A 94 23.24 2.01 -2.06
CA PRO A 94 24.21 1.56 -1.07
C PRO A 94 23.78 1.97 0.34
N GLU A 95 24.21 1.19 1.35
CA GLU A 95 23.79 1.37 2.75
C GLU A 95 24.10 2.76 3.33
N SER A 96 25.14 3.41 2.81
CA SER A 96 25.52 4.79 3.15
C SER A 96 24.42 5.82 2.91
N ASP A 97 23.52 5.55 1.95
CA ASP A 97 22.51 6.50 1.53
C ASP A 97 21.26 6.48 2.43
N TYR A 98 21.01 5.37 3.14
CA TYR A 98 19.83 5.18 3.98
C TYR A 98 19.84 6.08 5.22
N GLU A 99 20.97 6.10 5.93
CA GLU A 99 21.14 6.88 7.17
C GLU A 99 21.05 8.39 6.92
N SER A 100 21.46 8.84 5.74
CA SER A 100 21.52 10.26 5.39
C SER A 100 20.14 10.91 5.20
N ARG A 101 19.07 10.13 5.01
CA ARG A 101 17.71 10.66 4.74
C ARG A 101 16.62 10.01 5.58
N ARG A 102 16.94 9.61 6.81
CA ARG A 102 15.94 9.05 7.72
C ARG A 102 14.76 10.02 7.85
N ILE A 103 13.57 9.58 7.44
CA ILE A 103 12.38 10.42 7.46
C ILE A 103 11.83 10.41 8.89
N GLU A 104 12.04 11.49 9.63
CA GLU A 104 11.32 11.70 10.90
C GLU A 104 9.87 12.04 10.60
N VAL A 105 8.97 11.09 10.84
CA VAL A 105 7.52 11.36 10.76
C VAL A 105 7.10 12.13 12.00
N GLN A 106 7.06 13.45 11.89
CA GLN A 106 6.47 14.30 12.91
C GLN A 106 4.95 14.31 12.74
N TYR A 107 4.26 13.55 13.59
CA TYR A 107 2.83 13.75 13.76
C TYR A 107 2.65 15.09 14.47
N SER A 108 2.25 16.14 13.74
CA SER A 108 1.68 17.31 14.40
C SER A 108 0.48 16.79 15.19
N ASP A 109 0.36 17.14 16.47
CA ASP A 109 -0.83 16.91 17.29
C ASP A 109 -2.03 17.66 16.68
N ASN A 110 -2.50 17.20 15.53
CA ASN A 110 -3.76 17.59 14.94
C ASN A 110 -4.75 16.66 15.61
N ASP A 111 -5.39 17.18 16.64
CA ASP A 111 -6.37 16.63 17.57
C ASP A 111 -7.66 16.13 16.88
N GLY A 112 -7.51 15.40 15.76
CA GLY A 112 -8.57 14.70 15.05
C GLY A 112 -9.67 15.61 14.53
N LYS A 113 -9.40 16.91 14.31
CA LYS A 113 -10.43 17.87 13.85
C LYS A 113 -11.17 17.38 12.61
N TYR A 114 -10.48 16.68 11.71
CA TYR A 114 -11.09 16.08 10.51
C TYR A 114 -12.21 15.07 10.81
N PHE A 115 -12.09 14.29 11.90
CA PHE A 115 -13.13 13.35 12.34
C PHE A 115 -14.19 14.01 13.23
N LYS A 116 -13.81 15.03 14.00
CA LYS A 116 -14.73 15.74 14.91
C LYS A 116 -15.72 16.65 14.17
N THR A 117 -15.33 17.23 13.02
CA THR A 117 -16.16 18.22 12.32
C THR A 117 -17.32 17.61 11.51
N ARG A 118 -17.37 16.29 11.28
CA ARG A 118 -18.42 15.65 10.45
C ARG A 118 -19.49 14.86 11.19
N VAL A 119 -19.55 14.92 12.53
CA VAL A 119 -20.57 14.21 13.33
C VAL A 119 -21.82 15.08 13.60
N LYS A 120 -21.93 16.27 13.01
CA LYS A 120 -23.14 17.09 13.11
C LYS A 120 -23.81 17.22 11.75
N GLU A 121 -25.06 16.75 11.72
CA GLU A 121 -26.10 16.85 10.68
C GLU A 121 -25.81 15.94 9.45
N ASP A 122 -26.53 14.82 9.23
CA ASP A 122 -27.99 14.65 9.23
C ASP A 122 -28.39 13.28 9.86
N VAL A 123 -29.08 13.32 11.00
CA VAL A 123 -29.84 12.18 11.54
C VAL A 123 -31.30 12.42 11.18
N GLU A 124 -31.66 12.29 9.91
CA GLU A 124 -33.04 12.01 9.52
C GLU A 124 -33.06 10.93 8.44
N SER A 125 -33.53 9.76 8.88
CA SER A 125 -33.98 8.60 8.11
C SER A 125 -32.97 7.98 7.12
N CYS A 126 -32.28 6.95 7.60
CA CYS A 126 -31.99 5.80 6.76
C CYS A 126 -32.43 4.55 7.53
N ASP A 127 -33.73 4.25 7.42
CA ASP A 127 -34.31 2.99 7.85
C ASP A 127 -33.80 1.86 6.94
N ILE A 128 -32.59 1.36 7.21
CA ILE A 128 -32.16 0.05 6.70
C ILE A 128 -31.40 -0.67 7.82
N LEU A 129 -32.14 -1.01 8.88
CA LEU A 129 -31.82 -2.18 9.70
C LEU A 129 -32.90 -3.23 9.42
N ASN A 130 -32.64 -4.08 8.43
CA ASN A 130 -33.12 -5.46 8.54
C ASN A 130 -31.90 -6.38 8.45
N GLU A 131 -31.42 -6.75 9.64
CA GLU A 131 -30.35 -7.71 9.86
C GLU A 131 -30.75 -9.08 9.30
N SER A 132 -30.27 -9.43 8.11
CA SER A 132 -30.37 -10.80 7.59
C SER A 132 -29.18 -11.24 6.73
N TRP A 133 -28.06 -10.50 6.74
CA TRP A 133 -26.91 -10.81 5.86
C TRP A 133 -25.67 -11.34 6.57
N PHE A 134 -25.76 -11.67 7.86
CA PHE A 134 -24.76 -12.53 8.50
C PHE A 134 -25.39 -13.88 8.81
N CYS A 135 -24.74 -14.93 8.27
CA CYS A 135 -25.04 -16.36 8.35
C CYS A 135 -26.08 -16.91 7.36
N ASN A 136 -25.63 -17.30 6.16
CA ASN A 136 -25.15 -18.67 5.89
C ASN A 136 -24.35 -18.72 4.57
#